data_AF-A0A195C8R5-F1
#
_entry.id   AF-A0A195C8R5-F1
#
_cell.length_a   1.000
_cell.length_b   1.000
_cell.length_c   1.000
_cell.angle_alpha   90.00
_cell.angle_beta   90.00
_cell.angle_gamma   90.00
#
_symmetry.space_group_name_H-M   'P 1'
#
loop_
_entity.id
_entity.type
_entity.pdbx_description
1 polymer ?
#
loop_
_entity_poly.entity_id
_entity_poly.type
_entity_poly.pdbx_seq_one_letter_code
_entity_poly.pdbx_strand_id
1 'polypeptide(L)'
;MQRVLSFQMTRNIGESSEYVTKRLCFSFLFSVGFLCLLCGFLLGRFAVERSLEAQAQKIRSELAGNGLRSTEYLQQVMLQELERAPFDYDRMTNKQKSNEDMQRISGLFSNLSLIHKVYNHASCIRVTIRGSQEPDRYIILSVNEDGIALVLELAQVLDKLWLGHNWRPRRSLILCMSFTSSYICPQALPTFMWRKAVAYVMVHGRFMRANSHAALSGSDIMRSIAIEAIRTIPGGNNWTYLEHEVFSPRLSLDIPQVIFSFNDNSSMHNHHNQNSRLHDVTLVQMISQTIWRLSECIVIQWETKYFNKTVNEILESIDSSKFQDAKEKLKKTLRILLTAVEELNAEIDATDNTQILRIRIWNDLLLDLDKALLCPDQTDSHSRTDLATFHKMSHETISESIILAYLDQMTKCYEDAIEILQER
;
A
#
# COMPACT_ATOMS: atom_id res chain seq x y z
N MET A 1 -68.64 -3.31 -91.63
CA MET A 1 -68.84 -4.70 -92.09
C MET A 1 -68.08 -5.63 -91.17
N GLN A 2 -68.79 -6.53 -90.49
CA GLN A 2 -68.26 -7.56 -89.62
C GLN A 2 -67.31 -8.51 -90.39
N ARG A 3 -66.21 -8.92 -89.74
CA ARG A 3 -65.70 -10.29 -89.88
C ARG A 3 -65.31 -10.83 -88.52
N VAL A 4 -66.11 -11.81 -88.12
CA VAL A 4 -65.93 -12.73 -87.00
C VAL A 4 -64.64 -13.53 -87.21
N LEU A 5 -63.76 -13.57 -86.21
CA LEU A 5 -62.79 -14.65 -86.05
C LEU A 5 -62.72 -15.05 -84.57
N SER A 6 -63.42 -16.16 -84.29
CA SER A 6 -63.12 -17.22 -83.34
C SER A 6 -62.24 -16.87 -82.13
N PHE A 7 -62.91 -16.79 -80.99
CA PHE A 7 -62.34 -16.90 -79.66
C PHE A 7 -61.82 -18.34 -79.45
N GLN A 8 -60.50 -18.55 -79.48
CA GLN A 8 -59.89 -19.76 -78.93
C GLN A 8 -59.53 -19.49 -77.46
N MET A 9 -60.39 -20.00 -76.59
CA MET A 9 -60.21 -20.06 -75.15
C MET A 9 -59.23 -21.20 -74.86
N THR A 10 -57.93 -20.89 -74.80
CA THR A 10 -56.93 -21.81 -74.25
C THR A 10 -55.86 -21.03 -73.50
N ARG A 11 -55.69 -21.43 -72.24
CA ARG A 11 -54.45 -21.41 -71.43
C ARG A 11 -54.39 -20.37 -70.30
N ASN A 12 -54.35 -20.94 -69.09
CA ASN A 12 -53.78 -20.43 -67.83
C ASN A 12 -54.61 -19.50 -66.93
N ILE A 13 -55.67 -20.07 -66.34
CA ILE A 13 -56.27 -19.60 -65.07
C ILE A 13 -55.51 -20.16 -63.83
N GLY A 14 -54.49 -21.01 -64.03
CA GLY A 14 -53.68 -21.62 -62.96
C GLY A 14 -52.31 -20.99 -62.68
N GLU A 15 -51.80 -20.10 -63.54
CA GLU A 15 -50.45 -19.52 -63.37
C GLU A 15 -50.39 -18.31 -62.42
N SER A 16 -51.51 -17.62 -62.20
CA SER A 16 -51.55 -16.44 -61.32
C SER A 16 -51.44 -16.80 -59.84
N SER A 17 -51.99 -17.95 -59.42
CA SER A 17 -51.96 -18.38 -58.01
C SER A 17 -50.58 -18.91 -57.60
N GLU A 18 -49.84 -19.55 -58.51
CA GLU A 18 -48.50 -20.09 -58.26
C GLU A 18 -47.44 -18.97 -58.15
N TYR A 19 -47.57 -17.94 -58.98
CA TYR A 19 -46.68 -16.77 -58.94
C TYR A 19 -46.90 -15.95 -57.65
N VAL A 20 -48.15 -15.84 -57.18
CA VAL A 20 -48.51 -15.16 -55.94
C VAL A 20 -48.02 -15.95 -54.72
N THR A 21 -48.17 -17.27 -54.70
CA THR A 21 -47.69 -18.12 -53.58
C THR A 21 -46.16 -18.17 -53.49
N LYS A 22 -45.43 -18.23 -54.60
CA LYS A 22 -43.95 -18.14 -54.59
C LYS A 22 -43.46 -16.80 -54.05
N ARG A 23 -44.06 -15.68 -54.47
CA ARG A 23 -43.72 -14.35 -53.93
C ARG A 23 -44.06 -14.21 -52.45
N LEU A 24 -45.21 -14.71 -52.01
CA LEU A 24 -45.59 -14.72 -50.59
C LEU A 24 -44.62 -15.57 -49.75
N CYS A 25 -44.14 -16.70 -50.27
CA CYS A 25 -43.16 -17.55 -49.60
C CYS A 25 -41.80 -16.86 -49.47
N PHE A 26 -41.29 -16.22 -50.53
CA PHE A 26 -40.06 -15.42 -50.45
C PHE A 26 -40.20 -14.26 -49.48
N SER A 27 -41.29 -13.49 -49.55
CA SER A 27 -41.54 -12.40 -48.61
C SER A 27 -41.61 -12.89 -47.16
N PHE A 28 -42.26 -14.02 -46.91
CA PHE A 28 -42.32 -14.62 -45.58
C PHE A 28 -40.95 -15.05 -45.07
N LEU A 29 -40.15 -15.74 -45.90
CA LEU A 29 -38.78 -16.13 -45.54
C LEU A 29 -37.88 -14.91 -45.29
N PHE A 30 -38.01 -13.85 -46.09
CA PHE A 30 -37.31 -12.59 -45.85
C PHE A 30 -37.77 -11.89 -44.57
N SER A 31 -39.07 -11.89 -44.27
CA SER A 31 -39.60 -11.33 -43.01
C SER A 31 -39.12 -12.10 -41.79
N VAL A 32 -39.13 -13.43 -41.83
CA VAL A 32 -38.60 -14.27 -40.74
C VAL A 32 -37.09 -14.08 -40.60
N GLY A 33 -36.34 -14.07 -41.70
CA GLY A 33 -34.90 -13.81 -41.69
C GLY A 33 -34.57 -12.42 -41.13
N PHE A 34 -35.32 -11.39 -41.53
CA PHE A 34 -35.19 -10.03 -41.02
C PHE A 34 -35.51 -9.96 -39.51
N LEU A 35 -36.58 -10.60 -39.05
CA LEU A 35 -36.92 -10.67 -37.64
C LEU A 35 -35.85 -11.41 -36.83
N CYS A 36 -35.32 -12.52 -37.32
CA CYS A 36 -34.21 -13.23 -36.66
C CYS A 36 -32.94 -12.36 -36.58
N LEU A 37 -32.61 -11.62 -37.64
CA LEU A 37 -31.48 -10.68 -37.63
C LEU A 37 -31.71 -9.52 -36.66
N LEU A 38 -32.92 -8.95 -36.62
CA LEU A 38 -33.28 -7.87 -35.71
C LEU A 38 -33.25 -8.36 -34.25
N CYS A 39 -33.84 -9.51 -33.95
CA CYS A 39 -33.80 -10.11 -32.62
C CYS A 39 -32.37 -10.47 -32.20
N GLY A 40 -31.57 -11.03 -33.10
CA GLY A 40 -30.15 -11.32 -32.85
C GLY A 40 -29.33 -10.07 -32.56
N PHE A 41 -29.56 -8.99 -33.32
CA PHE A 41 -28.93 -7.69 -33.10
C PHE A 41 -29.33 -7.09 -31.74
N LEU A 42 -30.62 -7.10 -31.41
CA LEU A 42 -31.12 -6.57 -30.14
C LEU A 42 -30.64 -7.39 -28.94
N LEU A 43 -30.61 -8.72 -29.05
CA LEU A 43 -30.06 -9.61 -28.01
C LEU A 43 -28.56 -9.42 -27.84
N GLY A 44 -27.81 -9.31 -28.94
CA GLY A 44 -26.38 -9.03 -28.91
C GLY A 44 -26.08 -7.69 -28.24
N ARG A 45 -26.82 -6.64 -28.61
CA ARG A 45 -26.71 -5.32 -27.99
C ARG A 45 -27.05 -5.36 -26.50
N PHE A 46 -28.16 -6.00 -26.12
CA PHE A 46 -28.57 -6.14 -24.72
C PHE A 46 -27.53 -6.89 -23.89
N ALA A 47 -26.98 -7.99 -24.43
CA ALA A 47 -25.93 -8.77 -23.76
C ALA A 47 -24.65 -7.94 -23.56
N VAL A 48 -24.25 -7.16 -24.57
CA VAL A 48 -23.10 -6.25 -24.48
C VAL A 48 -23.35 -5.15 -23.45
N GLU A 49 -24.48 -4.46 -23.51
CA GLU A 49 -24.85 -3.40 -22.55
C GLU A 49 -24.88 -3.95 -21.10
N ARG A 50 -25.54 -5.09 -20.87
CA ARG A 50 -25.53 -5.78 -19.57
C ARG A 50 -24.13 -6.16 -19.10
N SER A 51 -23.27 -6.65 -20.00
CA SER A 51 -21.90 -7.03 -19.65
C SER A 51 -21.06 -5.81 -19.26
N LEU A 52 -21.23 -4.69 -19.96
CA LEU A 52 -20.55 -3.42 -19.66
C LEU A 52 -21.05 -2.84 -18.34
N GLU A 53 -22.37 -2.87 -18.08
CA GLU A 53 -22.95 -2.45 -16.81
C GLU A 53 -22.46 -3.30 -15.64
N ALA A 54 -22.45 -4.62 -15.79
CA ALA A 54 -21.95 -5.54 -14.77
C ALA A 54 -20.45 -5.32 -14.50
N GLN A 55 -19.66 -5.09 -15.55
CA GLN A 55 -18.25 -4.77 -15.41
C GLN A 55 -18.03 -3.43 -14.72
N ALA A 56 -18.79 -2.40 -15.08
CA ALA A 56 -18.72 -1.09 -14.42
C ALA A 56 -19.12 -1.17 -12.94
N GLN A 57 -20.15 -1.95 -12.61
CA GLN A 57 -20.56 -2.17 -11.22
C GLN A 57 -19.50 -2.94 -10.42
N LYS A 58 -18.89 -3.96 -11.02
CA LYS A 58 -17.76 -4.69 -10.42
C LYS A 58 -16.58 -3.75 -10.14
N ILE A 59 -16.18 -2.94 -11.12
CA ILE A 59 -15.12 -1.94 -10.96
C ILE A 59 -15.46 -0.96 -9.83
N ARG A 60 -16.68 -0.40 -9.81
CA ARG A 60 -17.11 0.51 -8.73
C ARG A 60 -17.04 -0.16 -7.35
N SER A 61 -17.40 -1.44 -7.26
CA SER A 61 -17.29 -2.20 -6.01
C SER A 61 -15.83 -2.40 -5.59
N GLU A 62 -14.94 -2.72 -6.52
CA GLU A 62 -13.50 -2.87 -6.27
C GLU A 62 -12.85 -1.54 -5.87
N LEU A 63 -13.33 -0.42 -6.39
CA LEU A 63 -12.79 0.91 -6.11
C LEU A 63 -13.34 1.55 -4.83
N ALA A 64 -14.36 0.95 -4.20
CA ALA A 64 -15.04 1.52 -3.05
C ALA A 64 -14.11 1.67 -1.84
N GLY A 65 -14.21 2.82 -1.14
CA GLY A 65 -13.39 3.13 0.03
C GLY A 65 -11.89 3.09 -0.27
N ASN A 66 -11.48 3.67 -1.41
CA ASN A 66 -10.08 3.69 -1.86
C ASN A 66 -9.50 2.28 -2.07
N GLY A 67 -10.34 1.32 -2.49
CA GLY A 67 -9.98 -0.09 -2.68
C GLY A 67 -10.11 -0.95 -1.42
N LEU A 68 -10.06 -0.32 -0.25
CA LEU A 68 -9.97 -1.02 1.04
C LEU A 68 -11.29 -1.72 1.40
N ARG A 69 -12.44 -1.10 1.11
CA ARG A 69 -13.76 -1.63 1.51
C ARG A 69 -14.07 -2.98 0.85
N SER A 70 -13.61 -3.18 -0.38
CA SER A 70 -13.80 -4.46 -1.09
C SER A 70 -13.01 -5.62 -0.46
N THR A 71 -11.94 -5.30 0.26
CA THR A 71 -11.00 -6.26 0.85
C THR A 71 -11.09 -6.34 2.38
N GLU A 72 -11.98 -5.57 3.00
CA GLU A 72 -12.15 -5.47 4.45
C GLU A 72 -12.41 -6.85 5.10
N TYR A 73 -13.22 -7.70 4.46
CA TYR A 73 -13.48 -9.05 4.98
C TYR A 73 -12.20 -9.91 5.00
N LEU A 74 -11.32 -9.80 3.98
CA LEU A 74 -10.05 -10.52 3.93
C LEU A 74 -9.08 -9.98 4.96
N GLN A 75 -9.07 -8.67 5.17
CA GLN A 75 -8.30 -8.02 6.22
C GLN A 75 -8.69 -8.56 7.62
N GLN A 76 -9.99 -8.76 7.88
CA GLN A 76 -10.47 -9.37 9.12
C GLN A 76 -10.09 -10.85 9.23
N VAL A 77 -10.21 -11.62 8.14
CA VAL A 77 -9.77 -13.04 8.12
C VAL A 77 -8.27 -13.13 8.41
N MET A 78 -7.45 -12.25 7.83
CA MET A 78 -6.01 -12.18 8.10
C MET A 78 -5.72 -11.98 9.59
N LEU A 79 -6.41 -11.02 10.23
CA LEU A 79 -6.24 -10.73 11.65
C LEU A 79 -6.60 -11.93 12.54
N GLN A 80 -7.69 -12.64 12.21
CA GLN A 80 -8.10 -13.85 12.92
C GLN A 80 -7.13 -15.02 12.75
N GLU A 81 -6.61 -15.21 11.54
CA GLU A 81 -5.61 -16.24 11.27
C GLU A 81 -4.27 -15.94 11.97
N LEU A 82 -3.88 -14.67 12.04
CA LEU A 82 -2.71 -14.24 12.82
C LEU A 82 -2.91 -14.48 14.31
N GLU A 83 -4.09 -14.22 14.87
CA GLU A 83 -4.37 -14.49 16.29
C GLU A 83 -4.26 -15.99 16.65
N ARG A 84 -4.56 -16.87 15.69
CA ARG A 84 -4.46 -18.33 15.84
C ARG A 84 -3.08 -18.89 15.52
N ALA A 85 -2.17 -18.08 14.96
CA ALA A 85 -0.86 -18.55 14.58
C ALA A 85 -0.04 -18.99 15.81
N PRO A 86 0.78 -20.04 15.67
CA PRO A 86 1.47 -20.68 16.80
C PRO A 86 2.61 -19.81 17.37
N PHE A 87 3.27 -18.98 16.55
CA PHE A 87 4.47 -18.20 16.90
C PHE A 87 5.45 -19.01 17.77
N ASP A 88 5.94 -20.14 17.26
CA ASP A 88 6.85 -21.04 17.98
C ASP A 88 8.31 -20.60 17.84
N TYR A 89 8.77 -19.79 18.80
CA TYR A 89 10.10 -19.15 18.83
C TYR A 89 11.25 -20.07 19.24
N ASP A 90 10.99 -21.06 20.09
CA ASP A 90 12.02 -21.96 20.63
C ASP A 90 12.69 -22.78 19.53
N ARG A 91 12.03 -22.90 18.37
CA ARG A 91 12.54 -23.57 17.18
C ARG A 91 13.60 -22.78 16.43
N MET A 92 13.77 -21.47 16.66
CA MET A 92 14.67 -20.59 15.88
C MET A 92 15.77 -19.91 16.71
N THR A 93 15.54 -19.61 17.99
CA THR A 93 16.51 -18.90 18.85
C THR A 93 17.72 -19.74 19.29
N ASN A 94 17.59 -21.08 19.32
CA ASN A 94 18.70 -21.99 19.64
C ASN A 94 19.56 -22.40 18.44
N LYS A 95 19.30 -21.85 17.24
CA LYS A 95 20.01 -22.25 16.03
C LYS A 95 21.12 -21.27 15.71
N GLN A 96 22.32 -21.82 15.74
CA GLN A 96 23.56 -21.15 15.44
C GLN A 96 23.48 -20.63 13.99
N LYS A 97 23.52 -19.30 13.82
CA LYS A 97 23.50 -18.54 12.53
C LYS A 97 24.32 -19.22 11.43
N SER A 98 23.74 -20.21 10.77
CA SER A 98 24.42 -21.09 9.82
C SER A 98 23.79 -20.91 8.44
N ASN A 99 24.60 -21.12 7.40
CA ASN A 99 24.11 -21.20 6.02
C ASN A 99 22.99 -22.25 5.86
N GLU A 100 22.97 -23.29 6.71
CA GLU A 100 21.92 -24.32 6.73
C GLU A 100 20.55 -23.75 7.15
N ASP A 101 20.52 -22.82 8.12
CA ASP A 101 19.28 -22.17 8.54
C ASP A 101 18.71 -21.28 7.44
N MET A 102 19.59 -20.57 6.71
CA MET A 102 19.17 -19.78 5.55
C MET A 102 18.56 -20.65 4.46
N GLN A 103 19.20 -21.77 4.12
CA GLN A 103 18.66 -22.70 3.11
C GLN A 103 17.32 -23.27 3.55
N ARG A 104 17.18 -23.65 4.83
CA ARG A 104 15.92 -24.15 5.38
C ARG A 104 14.81 -23.12 5.28
N ILE A 105 15.05 -21.89 5.71
CA ILE A 105 14.04 -20.81 5.66
C ILE A 105 13.70 -20.45 4.22
N SER A 106 14.69 -20.37 3.34
CA SER A 106 14.48 -20.22 1.90
C SER A 106 13.59 -21.33 1.33
N GLY A 107 13.78 -22.58 1.78
CA GLY A 107 12.94 -23.72 1.42
C GLY A 107 11.50 -23.58 1.91
N LEU A 108 11.28 -23.09 3.14
CA LEU A 108 9.93 -22.84 3.66
C LEU A 108 9.18 -21.83 2.79
N PHE A 109 9.81 -20.71 2.41
CA PHE A 109 9.20 -19.73 1.51
C PHE A 109 8.97 -20.27 0.10
N SER A 110 9.89 -21.07 -0.42
CA SER A 110 9.77 -21.65 -1.76
C SER A 110 8.60 -22.63 -1.88
N ASN A 111 8.13 -23.18 -0.76
CA ASN A 111 6.99 -24.09 -0.71
C ASN A 111 5.63 -23.36 -0.67
N LEU A 112 5.61 -22.05 -0.44
CA LEU A 112 4.38 -21.26 -0.42
C LEU A 112 3.95 -20.89 -1.84
N SER A 113 2.66 -21.08 -2.15
CA SER A 113 2.10 -20.90 -3.50
C SER A 113 2.02 -19.44 -3.94
N LEU A 114 1.88 -18.51 -2.99
CA LEU A 114 1.83 -17.07 -3.22
C LEU A 114 3.21 -16.49 -3.60
N ILE A 115 4.30 -17.17 -3.22
CA ILE A 115 5.66 -16.66 -3.40
C ILE A 115 6.08 -16.78 -4.87
N HIS A 116 6.47 -15.66 -5.45
CA HIS A 116 6.92 -15.62 -6.84
C HIS A 116 8.39 -16.02 -6.98
N LYS A 117 9.25 -15.47 -6.11
CA LYS A 117 10.71 -15.67 -6.14
C LYS A 117 11.31 -15.60 -4.75
N VAL A 118 12.33 -16.43 -4.53
CA VAL A 118 13.21 -16.38 -3.35
C VAL A 118 14.65 -16.18 -3.83
N TYR A 119 15.39 -15.29 -3.19
CA TYR A 119 16.77 -14.96 -3.52
C TYR A 119 17.59 -14.82 -2.25
N ASN A 120 18.76 -15.47 -2.21
CA ASN A 120 19.67 -15.43 -1.09
C ASN A 120 20.87 -14.55 -1.44
N HIS A 121 21.23 -13.64 -0.54
CA HIS A 121 22.38 -12.75 -0.72
C HIS A 121 23.09 -12.51 0.60
N ALA A 122 24.38 -12.88 0.68
CA ALA A 122 25.13 -12.84 1.93
C ALA A 122 24.34 -13.53 3.06
N SER A 123 24.10 -12.85 4.17
CA SER A 123 23.29 -13.31 5.32
C SER A 123 21.83 -12.83 5.25
N CYS A 124 21.30 -12.60 4.04
CA CYS A 124 19.95 -12.09 3.82
C CYS A 124 19.15 -12.99 2.86
N ILE A 125 17.86 -13.18 3.17
CA ILE A 125 16.87 -13.80 2.29
C ILE A 125 15.89 -12.72 1.82
N ARG A 126 15.70 -12.63 0.52
CA ARG A 126 14.71 -11.78 -0.13
C ARG A 126 13.64 -12.64 -0.78
N VAL A 127 12.40 -12.40 -0.42
CA VAL A 127 11.23 -13.08 -0.97
C VAL A 127 10.35 -12.05 -1.67
N THR A 128 9.84 -12.40 -2.85
CA THR A 128 9.00 -11.51 -3.66
C THR A 128 7.62 -12.13 -3.83
N ILE A 129 6.60 -11.36 -3.49
CA ILE A 129 5.20 -11.60 -3.83
C ILE A 129 4.82 -10.60 -4.92
N ARG A 130 4.36 -11.10 -6.07
CA ARG A 130 4.08 -10.26 -7.23
C ARG A 130 2.70 -9.61 -7.12
N GLY A 131 2.66 -8.28 -7.28
CA GLY A 131 1.42 -7.51 -7.32
C GLY A 131 0.56 -7.82 -8.55
N SER A 132 -0.74 -7.64 -8.43
CA SER A 132 -1.72 -7.93 -9.49
C SER A 132 -1.94 -6.76 -10.46
N GLN A 133 -1.89 -5.52 -9.99
CA GLN A 133 -2.17 -4.32 -10.80
C GLN A 133 -0.95 -3.41 -10.97
N GLU A 134 -0.16 -3.23 -9.91
CA GLU A 134 1.04 -2.41 -9.87
C GLU A 134 2.26 -3.29 -9.51
N PRO A 135 2.61 -4.28 -10.35
CA PRO A 135 3.67 -5.23 -10.03
C PRO A 135 5.06 -4.59 -9.95
N ASP A 136 5.23 -3.38 -10.48
CA ASP A 136 6.49 -2.66 -10.48
C ASP A 136 6.63 -1.67 -9.32
N ARG A 137 5.64 -1.53 -8.45
CA ARG A 137 5.70 -0.77 -7.20
C ARG A 137 5.91 -1.73 -6.03
N TYR A 138 6.88 -1.44 -5.16
CA TYR A 138 7.32 -2.37 -4.12
C TYR A 138 7.10 -1.83 -2.71
N ILE A 139 6.52 -2.67 -1.84
CA ILE A 139 6.52 -2.43 -0.39
C ILE A 139 7.50 -3.42 0.21
N ILE A 140 8.53 -2.90 0.88
CA ILE A 140 9.61 -3.70 1.42
C ILE A 140 9.39 -3.85 2.92
N LEU A 141 9.21 -5.07 3.39
CA LEU A 141 9.22 -5.40 4.81
C LEU A 141 10.60 -5.96 5.17
N SER A 142 11.36 -5.22 5.97
CA SER A 142 12.69 -5.59 6.44
C SER A 142 12.67 -5.99 7.91
N VAL A 143 13.17 -7.18 8.21
CA VAL A 143 13.29 -7.69 9.56
C VAL A 143 14.67 -8.28 9.82
N ASN A 144 15.11 -8.21 11.08
CA ASN A 144 16.36 -8.79 11.54
C ASN A 144 16.09 -9.88 12.58
N GLU A 145 16.93 -10.92 12.59
CA GLU A 145 17.03 -11.95 13.64
C GLU A 145 15.65 -12.46 14.11
N ASP A 146 15.20 -12.06 15.31
CA ASP A 146 13.93 -12.49 15.91
C ASP A 146 12.71 -12.19 15.03
N GLY A 147 12.76 -11.11 14.24
CA GLY A 147 11.66 -10.73 13.36
C GLY A 147 11.42 -11.68 12.18
N ILE A 148 12.34 -12.60 11.91
CA ILE A 148 12.18 -13.60 10.84
C ILE A 148 10.99 -14.53 11.14
N ALA A 149 10.76 -14.86 12.42
CA ALA A 149 9.62 -15.70 12.83
C ALA A 149 8.29 -15.05 12.47
N LEU A 150 8.15 -13.76 12.81
CA LEU A 150 6.95 -12.96 12.52
C LEU A 150 6.65 -12.94 11.03
N VAL A 151 7.67 -12.74 10.19
CA VAL A 151 7.51 -12.70 8.73
C VAL A 151 7.15 -14.05 8.14
N LEU A 152 7.70 -15.15 8.69
CA LEU A 152 7.33 -16.50 8.27
C LEU A 152 5.86 -16.80 8.54
N GLU A 153 5.38 -16.50 9.75
CA GLU A 153 3.97 -16.69 10.12
C GLU A 153 3.05 -15.80 9.27
N LEU A 154 3.43 -14.53 9.06
CA LEU A 154 2.71 -13.63 8.17
C LEU A 154 2.62 -14.20 6.75
N ALA A 155 3.73 -14.66 6.18
CA ALA A 155 3.74 -15.22 4.83
C ALA A 155 2.87 -16.48 4.70
N GLN A 156 2.83 -17.34 5.72
CA GLN A 156 1.93 -18.49 5.76
C GLN A 156 0.46 -18.06 5.79
N VAL A 157 0.11 -17.03 6.57
CA VAL A 157 -1.26 -16.49 6.59
C VAL A 157 -1.63 -15.88 5.24
N LEU A 158 -0.73 -15.12 4.61
CA LEU A 158 -0.97 -14.58 3.27
C LEU A 158 -1.14 -15.70 2.22
N ASP A 159 -0.38 -16.79 2.32
CA ASP A 159 -0.52 -17.95 1.45
C ASP A 159 -1.88 -18.65 1.61
N LYS A 160 -2.42 -18.73 2.85
CA LYS A 160 -3.79 -19.20 3.08
C LYS A 160 -4.83 -18.32 2.41
N LEU A 161 -4.68 -17.00 2.45
CA LEU A 161 -5.59 -16.08 1.74
C LEU A 161 -5.52 -16.27 0.22
N TRP A 162 -4.31 -16.51 -0.31
CA TRP A 162 -4.13 -16.86 -1.71
C TRP A 162 -4.85 -18.17 -2.07
N LEU A 163 -4.65 -19.24 -1.31
CA LEU A 163 -5.25 -20.54 -1.58
C LEU A 163 -6.77 -20.57 -1.37
N GLY A 164 -7.28 -19.89 -0.35
CA GLY A 164 -8.70 -19.89 0.01
C GLY A 164 -9.54 -18.86 -0.75
N HIS A 165 -8.96 -17.71 -1.09
CA HIS A 165 -9.69 -16.57 -1.64
C HIS A 165 -9.11 -16.03 -2.96
N ASN A 166 -8.05 -16.65 -3.50
CA ASN A 166 -7.35 -16.19 -4.71
C ASN A 166 -6.87 -14.73 -4.59
N TRP A 167 -6.57 -14.28 -3.36
CA TRP A 167 -6.17 -12.91 -3.09
C TRP A 167 -4.71 -12.67 -3.52
N ARG A 168 -4.47 -11.56 -4.22
CA ARG A 168 -3.13 -11.06 -4.53
C ARG A 168 -3.06 -9.58 -4.21
N PRO A 169 -1.95 -9.10 -3.63
CA PRO A 169 -1.81 -7.68 -3.35
C PRO A 169 -1.82 -6.88 -4.65
N ARG A 170 -2.36 -5.66 -4.63
CA ARG A 170 -2.34 -4.74 -5.78
C ARG A 170 -0.89 -4.38 -6.15
N ARG A 171 -0.06 -4.04 -5.16
CA ARG A 171 1.38 -3.74 -5.30
C ARG A 171 2.24 -4.96 -4.91
N SER A 172 3.46 -5.04 -5.42
CA SER A 172 4.37 -6.14 -5.06
C SER A 172 4.90 -6.00 -3.63
N LEU A 173 4.98 -7.12 -2.91
CA LEU A 173 5.60 -7.16 -1.58
C LEU A 173 6.99 -7.79 -1.67
N ILE A 174 7.95 -7.20 -0.97
CA ILE A 174 9.30 -7.74 -0.80
C ILE A 174 9.52 -8.01 0.67
N LEU A 175 9.63 -9.28 1.06
CA LEU A 175 9.98 -9.66 2.42
C LEU A 175 11.49 -9.85 2.46
N CYS A 176 12.18 -9.03 3.24
CA CYS A 176 13.62 -9.03 3.38
C CYS A 176 14.01 -9.38 4.81
N MET A 177 14.77 -10.45 4.97
CA MET A 177 15.12 -11.02 6.27
C MET A 177 16.63 -11.07 6.40
N SER A 178 17.19 -10.41 7.41
CA SER A 178 18.61 -10.43 7.74
C SER A 178 18.86 -11.34 8.95
N PHE A 179 19.80 -12.27 8.82
CA PHE A 179 20.26 -13.14 9.92
C PHE A 179 21.28 -12.44 10.84
N THR A 180 21.54 -11.17 10.56
CA THR A 180 22.47 -10.32 11.30
C THR A 180 21.74 -9.09 11.80
N SER A 181 22.20 -8.51 12.90
CA SER A 181 21.72 -7.22 13.38
C SER A 181 22.07 -6.05 12.44
N SER A 182 22.95 -6.27 11.46
CA SER A 182 23.30 -5.26 10.45
C SER A 182 22.22 -5.06 9.39
N TYR A 183 22.13 -3.81 8.92
CA TYR A 183 21.25 -3.33 7.85
C TYR A 183 21.71 -3.80 6.46
N ILE A 184 21.63 -5.10 6.21
CA ILE A 184 22.08 -5.71 4.94
C ILE A 184 20.97 -5.70 3.87
N CYS A 185 19.71 -5.71 4.29
CA CYS A 185 18.54 -5.74 3.40
C CYS A 185 18.55 -4.67 2.31
N PRO A 186 18.89 -3.40 2.63
CA PRO A 186 19.07 -2.36 1.64
C PRO A 186 20.07 -2.73 0.53
N GLN A 187 21.23 -3.29 0.90
CA GLN A 187 22.32 -3.63 0.00
C GLN A 187 21.97 -4.82 -0.91
N ALA A 188 21.07 -5.69 -0.47
CA ALA A 188 20.59 -6.84 -1.24
C ALA A 188 19.57 -6.47 -2.34
N LEU A 189 19.10 -5.21 -2.36
CA LEU A 189 18.09 -4.74 -3.30
C LEU A 189 18.74 -4.08 -4.54
N PRO A 190 18.36 -4.50 -5.76
CA PRO A 190 18.80 -3.85 -6.98
C PRO A 190 18.36 -2.37 -7.04
N THR A 191 19.22 -1.52 -7.59
CA THR A 191 18.98 -0.06 -7.69
C THR A 191 17.66 0.32 -8.39
N PHE A 192 17.17 -0.51 -9.32
CA PHE A 192 15.88 -0.23 -9.96
C PHE A 192 14.68 -0.46 -9.02
N MET A 193 14.81 -1.36 -8.02
CA MET A 193 13.76 -1.59 -7.03
C MET A 193 13.71 -0.42 -6.06
N TRP A 194 14.86 0.14 -5.67
CA TRP A 194 14.97 1.33 -4.84
C TRP A 194 14.13 2.49 -5.37
N ARG A 195 14.28 2.81 -6.65
CA ARG A 195 13.56 3.93 -7.29
C ARG A 195 12.05 3.74 -7.37
N LYS A 196 11.57 2.50 -7.20
CA LYS A 196 10.14 2.14 -7.28
C LYS A 196 9.57 1.64 -5.96
N ALA A 197 10.35 1.77 -4.87
CA ALA A 197 9.90 1.44 -3.54
C ALA A 197 8.88 2.50 -3.10
N VAL A 198 7.69 2.03 -2.74
CA VAL A 198 6.60 2.86 -2.20
C VAL A 198 6.85 3.10 -0.72
N ALA A 199 7.31 2.08 -0.01
CA ALA A 199 7.60 2.16 1.42
C ALA A 199 8.64 1.13 1.83
N TYR A 200 9.49 1.51 2.79
CA TYR A 200 10.39 0.65 3.52
C TYR A 200 9.87 0.49 4.95
N VAL A 201 9.21 -0.63 5.22
CA VAL A 201 8.69 -1.01 6.54
C VAL A 201 9.77 -1.79 7.26
N MET A 202 10.33 -1.24 8.32
CA MET A 202 11.35 -1.88 9.13
C MET A 202 10.81 -2.31 10.49
N VAL A 203 11.27 -3.46 10.95
CA VAL A 203 11.00 -3.99 12.30
C VAL A 203 12.35 -4.13 12.99
N HIS A 204 12.66 -3.24 13.95
CA HIS A 204 13.98 -3.17 14.62
C HIS A 204 14.19 -4.23 15.71
N GLY A 205 15.23 -5.07 15.55
CA GLY A 205 15.43 -6.30 16.33
C GLY A 205 15.86 -6.11 17.79
N ARG A 206 14.93 -6.38 18.71
CA ARG A 206 15.08 -7.06 20.03
C ARG A 206 13.69 -7.16 20.69
N PHE A 207 12.77 -7.83 20.01
CA PHE A 207 11.36 -7.90 20.39
C PHE A 207 11.10 -8.72 21.65
N MET A 208 11.97 -9.70 21.90
CA MET A 208 11.68 -10.82 22.80
C MET A 208 11.77 -10.48 24.30
N ARG A 209 12.07 -9.23 24.68
CA ARG A 209 12.35 -8.88 26.09
C ARG A 209 11.77 -7.56 26.59
N ALA A 210 11.14 -6.77 25.72
CA ALA A 210 10.57 -5.49 26.12
C ALA A 210 9.10 -5.66 26.52
N ASN A 211 8.76 -5.44 27.79
CA ASN A 211 7.36 -5.35 28.28
C ASN A 211 6.68 -4.03 27.84
N SER A 212 7.07 -3.47 26.69
CA SER A 212 6.74 -2.12 26.28
C SER A 212 5.78 -2.09 25.09
N HIS A 213 5.22 -0.91 24.85
CA HIS A 213 4.33 -0.67 23.73
C HIS A 213 5.17 -0.51 22.45
N ALA A 214 4.66 -1.00 21.32
CA ALA A 214 5.29 -0.76 20.02
C ALA A 214 5.34 0.74 19.74
N ALA A 215 6.41 1.21 19.11
CA ALA A 215 6.64 2.60 18.78
C ALA A 215 6.80 2.74 17.27
N LEU A 216 6.38 3.90 16.74
CA LEU A 216 6.51 4.23 15.34
C LEU A 216 7.36 5.48 15.15
N SER A 217 8.29 5.38 14.22
CA SER A 217 9.11 6.48 13.70
C SER A 217 9.26 6.33 12.20
N GLY A 218 9.71 7.37 11.48
CA GLY A 218 9.98 7.28 10.05
C GLY A 218 9.64 8.54 9.28
N SER A 219 9.36 8.40 7.99
CA SER A 219 8.87 9.48 7.14
C SER A 219 7.44 9.86 7.49
N ASP A 220 7.11 11.13 7.31
CA ASP A 220 5.91 11.75 7.84
C ASP A 220 4.63 11.15 7.23
N ILE A 221 4.65 10.85 5.93
CA ILE A 221 3.51 10.24 5.25
C ILE A 221 3.39 8.77 5.64
N MET A 222 4.47 7.96 5.54
CA MET A 222 4.39 6.52 5.85
C MET A 222 4.04 6.25 7.31
N ARG A 223 4.52 7.07 8.24
CA ARG A 223 4.13 7.00 9.66
C ARG A 223 2.63 7.22 9.83
N SER A 224 2.06 8.24 9.17
CA SER A 224 0.61 8.51 9.22
C SER A 224 -0.23 7.33 8.70
N ILE A 225 0.22 6.69 7.60
CA ILE A 225 -0.47 5.54 7.02
C ILE A 225 -0.45 4.36 7.97
N ALA A 226 0.69 4.10 8.61
CA ALA A 226 0.81 3.03 9.60
C ALA A 226 -0.11 3.26 10.80
N ILE A 227 -0.20 4.49 11.33
CA ILE A 227 -1.12 4.83 12.43
C ILE A 227 -2.57 4.57 12.01
N GLU A 228 -2.98 5.07 10.84
CA GLU A 228 -4.33 4.87 10.31
C GLU A 228 -4.64 3.39 10.01
N ALA A 229 -3.64 2.60 9.63
CA ALA A 229 -3.78 1.16 9.44
C ALA A 229 -3.92 0.41 10.77
N ILE A 230 -3.14 0.74 11.79
CA ILE A 230 -3.16 0.06 13.08
C ILE A 230 -4.48 0.31 13.81
N ARG A 231 -5.09 1.48 13.61
CA ARG A 231 -6.40 1.82 14.15
C ARG A 231 -7.53 0.91 13.70
N THR A 232 -7.37 0.18 12.60
CA THR A 232 -8.39 -0.77 12.12
C THR A 232 -8.32 -2.12 12.83
N ILE A 233 -7.33 -2.36 13.70
CA ILE A 233 -7.23 -3.58 14.50
C ILE A 233 -8.33 -3.58 15.57
N PRO A 234 -9.20 -4.61 15.62
CA PRO A 234 -10.27 -4.72 16.61
C PRO A 234 -9.71 -5.04 18.01
N GLY A 235 -10.51 -4.83 19.06
CA GLY A 235 -10.16 -5.27 20.42
C GLY A 235 -10.10 -4.18 21.49
N GLY A 236 -10.57 -2.95 21.22
CA GLY A 236 -10.68 -1.89 22.24
C GLY A 236 -9.33 -1.33 22.71
N ASN A 237 -8.23 -1.67 22.03
CA ASN A 237 -6.91 -1.14 22.34
C ASN A 237 -6.86 0.37 22.09
N ASN A 238 -6.33 1.11 23.06
CA ASN A 238 -6.13 2.53 22.90
C ASN A 238 -4.86 2.80 22.09
N TRP A 239 -5.00 3.07 20.80
CA TRP A 239 -3.88 3.38 19.89
C TRP A 239 -3.43 4.84 19.92
N THR A 240 -3.96 5.69 20.81
CA THR A 240 -3.63 7.13 20.81
C THR A 240 -2.17 7.41 21.15
N TYR A 241 -1.48 6.49 21.82
CA TYR A 241 -0.05 6.62 22.10
C TYR A 241 0.79 6.65 20.81
N LEU A 242 0.31 6.06 19.71
CA LEU A 242 1.00 6.05 18.41
C LEU A 242 0.89 7.38 17.66
N GLU A 243 -0.02 8.29 18.08
CA GLU A 243 -0.16 9.60 17.42
C GLU A 243 1.10 10.45 17.54
N HIS A 244 1.86 10.26 18.63
CA HIS A 244 3.10 10.98 18.89
C HIS A 244 4.27 10.18 18.33
N GLU A 245 5.25 10.88 17.76
CA GLU A 245 6.46 10.21 17.30
C GLU A 245 7.33 9.82 18.47
N VAL A 246 7.80 8.57 18.45
CA VAL A 246 8.93 8.21 19.31
C VAL A 246 10.17 8.70 18.59
N PHE A 247 10.91 9.60 19.22
CA PHE A 247 12.14 10.22 18.72
C PHE A 247 13.28 9.20 18.55
N SER A 248 13.10 8.25 17.65
CA SER A 248 14.12 7.34 17.14
C SER A 248 14.64 7.89 15.81
N PRO A 249 15.96 7.87 15.57
CA PRO A 249 16.52 8.35 14.31
C PRO A 249 15.91 7.65 13.10
N ARG A 250 15.63 8.41 12.06
CA ARG A 250 15.21 7.88 10.75
C ARG A 250 16.35 7.05 10.14
N LEU A 251 16.05 6.07 9.28
CA LEU A 251 17.12 5.38 8.54
C LEU A 251 17.71 6.32 7.51
N SER A 252 19.00 6.20 7.26
CA SER A 252 19.73 6.94 6.23
C SER A 252 19.45 6.36 4.84
N LEU A 253 18.18 6.41 4.44
CA LEU A 253 17.64 5.85 3.19
C LEU A 253 16.80 6.91 2.47
N ASP A 254 17.04 7.08 1.18
CA ASP A 254 16.18 7.86 0.27
C ASP A 254 14.96 7.03 -0.19
N ILE A 255 14.22 6.47 0.78
CA ILE A 255 12.93 5.82 0.56
C ILE A 255 11.99 6.25 1.71
N PRO A 256 10.72 6.58 1.39
CA PRO A 256 9.64 6.64 2.37
C PRO A 256 9.66 5.44 3.33
N GLN A 257 9.62 5.67 4.63
CA GLN A 257 9.95 4.63 5.60
C GLN A 257 9.10 4.69 6.86
N VAL A 258 8.84 3.52 7.45
CA VAL A 258 8.23 3.41 8.77
C VAL A 258 8.95 2.33 9.55
N ILE A 259 9.31 2.65 10.78
CA ILE A 259 10.11 1.82 11.66
C ILE A 259 9.26 1.47 12.88
N PHE A 260 9.08 0.18 13.08
CA PHE A 260 8.51 -0.41 14.28
C PHE A 260 9.65 -0.68 15.27
N SER A 261 9.62 0.00 16.40
CA SER A 261 10.55 -0.20 17.52
C SER A 261 9.80 -0.51 18.82
N PHE A 262 10.53 -0.91 19.86
CA PHE A 262 9.97 -1.11 21.20
C PHE A 262 10.83 -0.33 22.19
N ASN A 263 10.19 0.31 23.16
CA ASN A 263 10.90 1.11 24.14
C ASN A 263 11.41 0.22 25.28
N ASP A 264 12.71 -0.07 25.35
CA ASP A 264 13.32 -0.89 26.40
C ASP A 264 13.45 -0.09 27.72
N ASN A 265 12.34 0.18 28.38
CA ASN A 265 12.34 0.92 29.66
C ASN A 265 12.53 0.03 30.91
N SER A 266 12.91 -1.25 30.78
CA SER A 266 13.22 -2.05 31.98
C SER A 266 14.26 -3.13 31.76
N SER A 267 15.35 -3.05 32.55
CA SER A 267 16.36 -4.10 32.71
C SER A 267 15.84 -5.27 33.56
N MET A 268 14.61 -5.73 33.35
CA MET A 268 14.07 -6.89 34.08
C MET A 268 14.08 -8.13 33.17
N HIS A 269 15.25 -8.74 33.07
CA HIS A 269 15.36 -10.16 32.73
C HIS A 269 14.73 -10.97 33.87
N ASN A 270 13.44 -11.29 33.73
CA ASN A 270 12.76 -12.49 34.23
C ASN A 270 11.27 -12.19 34.41
N HIS A 271 10.42 -12.69 33.51
CA HIS A 271 9.14 -13.34 33.85
C HIS A 271 8.50 -13.97 32.59
N HIS A 272 7.72 -15.04 32.81
CA HIS A 272 7.35 -16.09 31.87
C HIS A 272 6.45 -15.72 30.67
N ASN A 273 6.84 -16.26 29.51
CA ASN A 273 6.18 -16.72 28.27
C ASN A 273 4.74 -16.36 27.84
N GLN A 274 3.77 -15.98 28.70
CA GLN A 274 2.38 -15.78 28.21
C GLN A 274 2.13 -14.39 27.59
N ASN A 275 2.82 -13.35 28.04
CA ASN A 275 2.69 -12.01 27.43
C ASN A 275 3.44 -11.91 26.08
N SER A 276 4.48 -12.70 25.86
CA SER A 276 5.29 -12.66 24.63
C SER A 276 4.47 -12.90 23.37
N ARG A 277 3.71 -14.01 23.32
CA ARG A 277 2.84 -14.35 22.19
C ARG A 277 1.83 -13.26 21.86
N LEU A 278 1.22 -12.63 22.87
CA LEU A 278 0.24 -11.55 22.63
C LEU A 278 0.91 -10.32 22.03
N HIS A 279 2.12 -9.97 22.48
CA HIS A 279 2.90 -8.89 21.88
C HIS A 279 3.27 -9.21 20.42
N ASP A 280 3.67 -10.44 20.14
CA ASP A 280 4.01 -10.88 18.79
C ASP A 280 2.82 -10.86 17.84
N VAL A 281 1.67 -11.37 18.30
CA VAL A 281 0.38 -11.28 17.59
C VAL A 281 0.05 -9.82 17.31
N THR A 282 0.15 -8.95 18.32
CA THR A 282 -0.16 -7.53 18.17
C THR A 282 0.76 -6.86 17.15
N LEU A 283 2.07 -7.11 17.26
CA LEU A 283 3.08 -6.54 16.37
C LEU A 283 2.89 -7.01 14.92
N VAL A 284 2.72 -8.31 14.70
CA VAL A 284 2.50 -8.82 13.34
C VAL A 284 1.15 -8.34 12.80
N GLN A 285 0.12 -8.17 13.63
CA GLN A 285 -1.13 -7.54 13.22
C GLN A 285 -0.87 -6.09 12.79
N MET A 286 -0.15 -5.28 13.57
CA MET A 286 0.21 -3.91 13.20
C MET A 286 0.96 -3.83 11.86
N ILE A 287 1.99 -4.68 11.69
CA ILE A 287 2.76 -4.77 10.45
C ILE A 287 1.86 -5.21 9.31
N SER A 288 1.04 -6.25 9.51
CA SER A 288 0.12 -6.80 8.51
C SER A 288 -0.86 -5.73 8.01
N GLN A 289 -1.45 -4.94 8.92
CA GLN A 289 -2.38 -3.89 8.54
C GLN A 289 -1.68 -2.78 7.76
N THR A 290 -0.46 -2.42 8.18
CA THR A 290 0.35 -1.40 7.51
C THR A 290 0.71 -1.82 6.09
N ILE A 291 1.25 -3.04 5.89
CA ILE A 291 1.54 -3.53 4.54
C ILE A 291 0.27 -3.75 3.71
N TRP A 292 -0.84 -4.13 4.33
CA TRP A 292 -2.13 -4.30 3.66
C TRP A 292 -2.62 -2.96 3.14
N ARG A 293 -2.66 -1.93 3.98
CA ARG A 293 -3.10 -0.59 3.56
C ARG A 293 -2.19 -0.02 2.48
N LEU A 294 -0.87 -0.12 2.64
CA LEU A 294 0.09 0.32 1.63
C LEU A 294 -0.03 -0.45 0.31
N SER A 295 -0.39 -1.73 0.34
CA SER A 295 -0.53 -2.53 -0.88
C SER A 295 -1.86 -2.29 -1.57
N GLU A 296 -2.96 -2.31 -0.84
CA GLU A 296 -4.32 -2.33 -1.41
C GLU A 296 -4.90 -0.95 -1.70
N CYS A 297 -4.45 0.12 -1.03
CA CYS A 297 -4.99 1.46 -1.28
C CYS A 297 -4.77 1.89 -2.73
N ILE A 298 -5.78 2.48 -3.36
CA ILE A 298 -5.68 2.92 -4.77
C ILE A 298 -4.81 4.16 -4.84
N VAL A 299 -5.11 5.17 -4.03
CA VAL A 299 -4.33 6.39 -3.87
C VAL A 299 -3.87 6.49 -2.42
N ILE A 300 -2.59 6.72 -2.18
CA ILE A 300 -2.11 7.04 -0.84
C ILE A 300 -2.71 8.40 -0.46
N GLN A 301 -3.12 8.63 0.78
CA GLN A 301 -3.57 9.94 1.25
C GLN A 301 -2.87 10.25 2.56
N TRP A 302 -2.34 11.47 2.67
CA TRP A 302 -1.60 11.88 3.84
C TRP A 302 -2.53 12.49 4.89
N GLU A 303 -2.60 11.87 6.05
CA GLU A 303 -3.26 12.42 7.24
C GLU A 303 -2.27 13.28 8.04
N THR A 304 -2.38 14.59 7.86
CA THR A 304 -1.39 15.55 8.33
C THR A 304 -1.50 15.89 9.82
N LYS A 305 -2.62 15.53 10.48
CA LYS A 305 -2.84 15.88 11.90
C LYS A 305 -1.73 15.39 12.82
N TYR A 306 -1.16 14.21 12.55
CA TYR A 306 -0.09 13.61 13.36
C TYR A 306 1.21 14.40 13.24
N PHE A 307 1.56 14.77 12.01
CA PHE A 307 2.75 15.57 11.71
C PHE A 307 2.65 16.96 12.33
N ASN A 308 1.51 17.64 12.13
CA ASN A 308 1.28 18.97 12.70
C ASN A 308 1.39 18.96 14.23
N LYS A 309 0.81 17.97 14.89
CA LYS A 309 0.92 17.82 16.34
C LYS A 309 2.37 17.62 16.79
N THR A 310 3.07 16.67 16.17
CA THR A 310 4.46 16.31 16.51
C THR A 310 5.41 17.51 16.34
N VAL A 311 5.33 18.23 15.22
CA VAL A 311 6.19 19.39 14.98
C VAL A 311 5.90 20.52 15.97
N ASN A 312 4.64 20.81 16.27
CA ASN A 312 4.31 21.88 17.22
C ASN A 312 4.80 21.56 18.64
N GLU A 313 4.62 20.32 19.11
CA GLU A 313 5.11 19.89 20.44
C GLU A 313 6.62 20.07 20.57
N ILE A 314 7.40 19.75 19.53
CA ILE A 314 8.85 19.95 19.51
C ILE A 314 9.22 21.43 19.49
N LEU A 315 8.51 22.24 18.71
CA LEU A 315 8.78 23.66 18.68
C LEU A 315 8.45 24.33 20.02
N GLU A 316 7.43 23.83 20.72
CA GLU A 316 7.05 24.30 22.06
C GLU A 316 8.08 23.90 23.13
N SER A 317 8.76 22.75 23.01
CA SER A 317 9.78 22.33 23.98
C SER A 317 11.07 23.18 23.95
N ILE A 318 11.23 24.05 22.95
CA ILE A 318 12.36 24.98 22.84
C ILE A 318 12.03 26.30 23.55
N ASP A 319 12.47 26.43 24.80
CA ASP A 319 12.15 27.54 25.72
C ASP A 319 12.95 28.85 25.50
N SER A 320 13.68 28.97 24.38
CA SER A 320 14.52 30.14 24.12
C SER A 320 13.83 31.14 23.18
N SER A 321 13.61 32.36 23.68
CA SER A 321 13.11 33.50 22.89
C SER A 321 14.01 33.87 21.71
N LYS A 322 15.28 33.43 21.73
CA LYS A 322 16.26 33.67 20.66
C LYS A 322 15.91 32.96 19.35
N PHE A 323 15.12 31.90 19.40
CA PHE A 323 14.70 31.15 18.21
C PHE A 323 13.31 31.54 17.71
N GLN A 324 12.70 32.58 18.28
CA GLN A 324 11.31 32.93 18.02
C GLN A 324 11.03 33.22 16.54
N ASP A 325 11.91 33.97 15.88
CA ASP A 325 11.74 34.32 14.46
C ASP A 325 11.80 33.06 13.56
N ALA A 326 12.77 32.17 13.81
CA ALA A 326 12.90 30.91 13.09
C ALA A 326 11.71 29.98 13.35
N LYS A 327 11.23 29.89 14.60
CA LYS A 327 10.03 29.12 14.99
C LYS A 327 8.79 29.64 14.26
N GLU A 328 8.57 30.95 14.21
CA GLU A 328 7.42 31.53 13.52
C GLU A 328 7.51 31.36 12.00
N LYS A 329 8.71 31.49 11.42
CA LYS A 329 8.92 31.20 9.99
C LYS A 329 8.58 29.75 9.66
N LEU A 330 9.06 28.80 10.46
CA LEU A 330 8.77 27.37 10.27
C LEU A 330 7.29 27.07 10.45
N LYS A 331 6.63 27.63 11.48
CA LYS A 331 5.17 27.50 11.69
C LYS A 331 4.36 28.04 10.53
N LYS A 332 4.74 29.20 9.97
CA LYS A 332 4.09 29.78 8.79
C LYS A 332 4.23 28.85 7.58
N THR A 333 5.43 28.32 7.35
CA THR A 333 5.72 27.39 6.26
C THR A 333 4.92 26.10 6.41
N LEU A 334 4.88 25.54 7.63
CA LEU A 334 4.08 24.37 7.96
C LEU A 334 2.60 24.59 7.64
N ARG A 335 2.01 25.74 8.00
CA ARG A 335 0.60 26.04 7.66
C ARG A 335 0.34 26.00 6.15
N ILE A 336 1.25 26.57 5.35
CA ILE A 336 1.12 26.58 3.88
C ILE A 336 1.18 25.14 3.34
N LEU A 337 2.14 24.34 3.81
CA LEU A 337 2.27 22.93 3.44
C LEU A 337 0.99 22.14 3.78
N LEU A 338 0.48 22.29 5.01
CA LEU A 338 -0.72 21.59 5.46
C LEU A 338 -1.95 21.95 4.61
N THR A 339 -2.15 23.24 4.31
CA THR A 339 -3.25 23.67 3.42
C THR A 339 -3.11 23.10 2.01
N ALA A 340 -1.90 23.08 1.45
CA ALA A 340 -1.67 22.52 0.11
C ALA A 340 -1.98 21.01 0.06
N VAL A 341 -1.71 20.27 1.14
CA VAL A 341 -2.04 18.85 1.25
C VAL A 341 -3.55 18.61 1.44
N GLU A 342 -4.23 19.48 2.20
CA GLU A 342 -5.69 19.44 2.32
C GLU A 342 -6.37 19.64 0.95
N GLU A 343 -5.89 20.59 0.16
CA GLU A 343 -6.35 20.82 -1.21
C GLU A 343 -6.07 19.61 -2.11
N LEU A 344 -4.86 19.02 -2.02
CA LEU A 344 -4.50 17.80 -2.75
C LEU A 344 -5.43 16.63 -2.40
N ASN A 345 -5.69 16.40 -1.11
CA ASN A 345 -6.59 15.33 -0.66
C ASN A 345 -8.02 15.54 -1.21
N ALA A 346 -8.52 16.79 -1.23
CA ALA A 346 -9.81 17.12 -1.82
C ALA A 346 -9.87 16.86 -3.34
N GLU A 347 -8.78 17.16 -4.07
CA GLU A 347 -8.67 16.85 -5.50
C GLU A 347 -8.61 15.34 -5.76
N ILE A 348 -7.93 14.58 -4.91
CA ILE A 348 -7.91 13.11 -4.96
C ILE A 348 -9.31 12.56 -4.75
N ASP A 349 -10.04 13.03 -3.74
CA ASP A 349 -11.41 12.57 -3.45
C ASP A 349 -12.41 12.91 -4.56
N ALA A 350 -12.19 14.02 -5.27
CA ALA A 350 -13.00 14.40 -6.44
C ALA A 350 -12.62 13.64 -7.73
N THR A 351 -11.49 12.92 -7.75
CA THR A 351 -11.01 12.21 -8.93
C THR A 351 -11.78 10.90 -9.16
N ASP A 352 -12.19 10.64 -10.40
CA ASP A 352 -12.76 9.34 -10.76
C ASP A 352 -11.67 8.26 -10.72
N ASN A 353 -11.83 7.32 -9.79
CA ASN A 353 -10.92 6.19 -9.57
C ASN A 353 -10.82 5.22 -10.78
N THR A 354 -11.62 5.40 -11.84
CA THR A 354 -11.42 4.69 -13.12
C THR A 354 -10.27 5.25 -13.95
N GLN A 355 -9.79 6.47 -13.67
CA GLN A 355 -8.67 7.11 -14.37
C GLN A 355 -7.32 6.60 -13.85
N ILE A 356 -6.94 5.37 -14.25
CA ILE A 356 -5.73 4.66 -13.78
C ILE A 356 -4.45 5.51 -13.92
N LEU A 357 -4.29 6.25 -15.02
CA LEU A 357 -3.11 7.10 -15.22
C LEU A 357 -3.04 8.23 -14.18
N ARG A 358 -4.17 8.86 -13.88
CA ARG A 358 -4.24 9.96 -12.91
C ARG A 358 -3.97 9.47 -11.49
N ILE A 359 -4.50 8.30 -11.12
CA ILE A 359 -4.17 7.61 -9.87
C ILE A 359 -2.66 7.37 -9.74
N ARG A 360 -2.01 6.94 -10.83
CA ARG A 360 -0.56 6.71 -10.82
C ARG A 360 0.22 8.01 -10.60
N ILE A 361 -0.18 9.10 -11.27
CA ILE A 361 0.41 10.43 -11.07
C ILE A 361 0.26 10.86 -9.61
N TRP A 362 -0.92 10.68 -9.01
CA TRP A 362 -1.13 11.01 -7.60
C TRP A 362 -0.23 10.21 -6.65
N ASN A 363 -0.11 8.90 -6.87
CA ASN A 363 0.76 8.06 -6.05
C ASN A 363 2.23 8.45 -6.21
N ASP A 364 2.70 8.73 -7.44
CA ASP A 364 4.08 9.12 -7.67
C ASP A 364 4.38 10.50 -7.05
N LEU A 365 3.45 11.47 -7.16
CA LEU A 365 3.53 12.77 -6.50
C LEU A 365 3.68 12.64 -4.98
N LEU A 366 2.90 11.76 -4.34
CA LEU A 366 2.98 11.57 -2.89
C LEU A 366 4.27 10.89 -2.45
N LEU A 367 4.84 10.02 -3.28
CA LEU A 367 6.15 9.43 -3.02
C LEU A 367 7.26 10.47 -3.10
N ASP A 368 7.20 11.35 -4.10
CA ASP A 368 8.16 12.43 -4.26
C ASP A 368 8.01 13.48 -3.15
N LEU A 369 6.77 13.75 -2.70
CA LEU A 369 6.50 14.58 -1.53
C LEU A 369 7.12 14.02 -0.26
N ASP A 370 6.91 12.74 0.05
CA ASP A 370 7.47 12.14 1.28
C ASP A 370 9.01 12.11 1.26
N LYS A 371 9.61 11.93 0.08
CA LYS A 371 11.08 12.06 -0.08
C LYS A 371 11.57 13.49 0.14
N ALA A 372 10.85 14.49 -0.38
CA ALA A 372 11.18 15.89 -0.13
C ALA A 372 11.07 16.24 1.35
N LEU A 373 10.07 15.69 2.05
CA LEU A 373 9.91 15.84 3.50
C LEU A 373 11.03 15.14 4.28
N LEU A 374 11.51 13.97 3.85
CA LEU A 374 12.71 13.33 4.41
C LEU A 374 13.96 14.21 4.21
N CYS A 375 14.04 14.93 3.09
CA CYS A 375 15.13 15.84 2.76
C CYS A 375 16.52 15.20 2.97
N PRO A 376 16.82 14.10 2.25
CA PRO A 376 18.04 13.33 2.46
C PRO A 376 19.28 14.15 2.08
N ASP A 377 20.33 14.04 2.89
CA ASP A 377 21.63 14.59 2.57
C ASP A 377 22.26 13.86 1.37
N GLN A 378 22.89 14.61 0.47
CA GLN A 378 23.52 14.03 -0.73
C GLN A 378 24.72 13.13 -0.41
N THR A 379 25.35 13.31 0.76
CA THR A 379 26.58 12.59 1.12
C THR A 379 26.30 11.25 1.77
N ASP A 380 25.32 11.17 2.66
CA ASP A 380 25.08 9.99 3.49
C ASP A 380 23.60 9.61 3.65
N SER A 381 22.70 10.32 2.94
CA SER A 381 21.25 10.09 2.95
C SER A 381 20.58 10.26 4.31
N HIS A 382 21.22 10.90 5.30
CA HIS A 382 20.54 11.25 6.55
C HIS A 382 19.45 12.30 6.32
N SER A 383 18.34 12.14 7.01
CA SER A 383 17.19 13.05 6.95
C SER A 383 17.52 14.36 7.65
N ARG A 384 17.50 15.48 6.91
CA ARG A 384 17.74 16.83 7.45
C ARG A 384 16.55 17.39 8.25
N THR A 385 15.42 16.69 8.20
CA THR A 385 14.21 16.97 8.96
C THR A 385 13.98 15.94 10.07
N ASP A 386 15.02 15.17 10.45
CA ASP A 386 14.89 14.17 11.50
C ASP A 386 14.60 14.83 12.86
N LEU A 387 13.34 14.71 13.29
CA LEU A 387 12.84 15.27 14.53
C LEU A 387 13.50 14.65 15.77
N ALA A 388 13.92 13.39 15.70
CA ALA A 388 14.61 12.72 16.79
C ALA A 388 16.00 13.30 17.02
N THR A 389 16.74 13.48 15.93
CA THR A 389 18.06 14.08 15.95
C THR A 389 17.97 15.53 16.44
N PHE A 390 16.97 16.29 15.95
CA PHE A 390 16.72 17.66 16.43
C PHE A 390 16.38 17.73 17.91
N HIS A 391 15.45 16.89 18.38
CA HIS A 391 15.06 16.82 19.78
C HIS A 391 16.26 16.50 20.69
N LYS A 392 17.12 15.57 20.28
CA LYS A 392 18.35 15.27 21.02
C LYS A 392 19.28 16.49 21.05
N MET A 393 19.49 17.15 19.91
CA MET A 393 20.35 18.32 19.80
C MET A 393 19.87 19.51 20.63
N SER A 394 18.56 19.72 20.73
CA SER A 394 17.97 20.84 21.49
C SER A 394 18.12 20.68 23.01
N HIS A 395 18.35 19.46 23.49
CA HIS A 395 18.51 19.15 24.92
C HIS A 395 19.99 18.98 25.33
N GLU A 396 20.90 18.88 24.37
CA GLU A 396 22.35 18.88 24.61
C GLU A 396 22.88 20.32 24.61
N THR A 397 24.00 20.60 25.31
CA THR A 397 24.68 21.92 25.28
C THR A 397 25.39 22.15 23.96
N ILE A 398 24.62 22.27 22.89
CA ILE A 398 25.06 22.56 21.53
C ILE A 398 24.96 24.08 21.28
N SER A 399 25.79 24.61 20.38
CA SER A 399 25.79 26.05 20.09
C SER A 399 24.46 26.50 19.46
N GLU A 400 23.99 27.68 19.87
CA GLU A 400 22.74 28.29 19.37
C GLU A 400 22.73 28.43 17.83
N SER A 401 23.90 28.64 17.22
CA SER A 401 24.07 28.70 15.77
C SER A 401 23.70 27.40 15.04
N ILE A 402 23.92 26.24 15.66
CA ILE A 402 23.59 24.94 15.06
C ILE A 402 22.09 24.71 15.09
N ILE A 403 21.41 25.05 16.19
CA ILE A 403 19.96 24.93 16.32
C ILE A 403 19.25 25.85 15.31
N LEU A 404 19.72 27.09 15.16
CA LEU A 404 19.20 28.02 14.14
C LEU A 404 19.39 27.48 12.73
N ALA A 405 20.59 27.01 12.40
CA ALA A 405 20.88 26.45 11.08
C ALA A 405 19.99 25.23 10.77
N TYR A 406 19.69 24.40 11.78
CA TYR A 406 18.80 23.26 11.63
C TYR A 406 17.35 23.68 11.35
N LEU A 407 16.82 24.66 12.10
CA LEU A 407 15.47 25.20 11.86
C LEU A 407 15.33 25.83 10.47
N ASP A 408 16.35 26.56 10.03
CA ASP A 408 16.39 27.15 8.68
C ASP A 408 16.43 26.06 7.60
N GLN A 409 17.21 25.00 7.83
CA GLN A 409 17.29 23.85 6.92
C GLN A 409 15.95 23.09 6.83
N MET A 410 15.31 22.83 7.97
CA MET A 410 13.96 22.24 8.00
C MET A 410 12.96 23.10 7.24
N THR A 411 12.99 24.41 7.46
CA THR A 411 12.11 25.37 6.76
C THR A 411 12.29 25.26 5.26
N LYS A 412 13.55 25.23 4.79
CA LYS A 412 13.85 25.08 3.38
C LYS A 412 13.34 23.76 2.80
N CYS A 413 13.54 22.64 3.51
CA CYS A 413 13.01 21.34 3.06
C CYS A 413 11.47 21.36 2.92
N TYR A 414 10.75 22.07 3.79
CA TYR A 414 9.30 22.23 3.67
C TYR A 414 8.90 23.20 2.56
N GLU A 415 9.69 24.23 2.27
CA GLU A 415 9.51 25.08 1.09
C GLU A 415 9.67 24.26 -0.21
N ASP A 416 10.70 23.41 -0.30
CA ASP A 416 10.91 22.50 -1.43
C ASP A 416 9.75 21.50 -1.59
N ALA A 417 9.21 20.98 -0.49
CA ALA A 417 8.02 20.10 -0.50
C ALA A 417 6.75 20.83 -0.97
N ILE A 418 6.60 22.12 -0.65
CA ILE A 418 5.51 22.96 -1.14
C ILE A 418 5.62 23.18 -2.65
N GLU A 419 6.83 23.40 -3.17
CA GLU A 419 7.06 23.59 -4.61
C GLU A 419 6.60 22.36 -5.42
N ILE A 420 6.91 21.15 -4.95
CA ILE A 420 6.43 19.89 -5.55
C ILE A 420 4.90 19.83 -5.63
N LEU A 421 4.19 20.34 -4.60
CA LEU A 421 2.73 20.39 -4.58
C LEU A 421 2.14 21.44 -5.53
N GLN A 422 2.92 22.47 -5.89
CA GLN A 422 2.52 23.59 -6.75
C GLN A 422 2.84 23.35 -8.23
N GLU A 423 3.88 22.59 -8.53
CA GLU A 423 4.29 22.24 -9.92
C GLU A 423 3.45 21.11 -10.56
N ARG A 424 2.35 20.70 -9.91
CA ARG A 424 1.52 19.53 -10.26
C ARG A 424 0.72 19.63 -11.57
#